data_AF-A0A501W8N3-F1
#
_entry.id   AF-A0A501W8N3-F1
#
_cell.length_a   1.000
_cell.length_b   1.000
_cell.length_c   1.000
_cell.angle_alpha   90.00
_cell.angle_beta   90.00
_cell.angle_gamma   90.00
#
_symmetry.space_group_name_H-M   'P 1'
#
loop_
_entity.id
_entity.type
_entity.pdbx_description
1 polymer ?
#
loop_
_entity_poly.entity_id
_entity_poly.type
_entity_poly.pdbx_seq_one_letter_code
_entity_poly.pdbx_strand_id
1 'polypeptide(L)'
;MFSESVLSLKVKYVWQKWQMGAIVVACALLLPVQAVKAQNNKEVQDTARQATQAQQKAYQQLNQFEEQVRSSADLEVDGLIVDETITKIGRDFYDVFHRQWEAPPSAKNFTILIKERPTRGNGALIQVALNDELLFEQQLQPRYDVIEEVATYVASGLYEYLVRNQLQQQLEAEGNKSREVF
;
A
#
# COMPACT_ATOMS: atom_id res chain seq x y z
N MET A 1 14.84 40.06 26.47
CA MET A 1 15.17 41.49 26.47
C MET A 1 16.69 41.59 26.48
N PHE A 2 17.24 41.92 25.31
CA PHE A 2 18.60 42.36 24.94
C PHE A 2 19.80 42.15 25.87
N SER A 3 20.84 41.48 25.36
CA SER A 3 22.07 42.20 24.98
C SER A 3 22.93 41.33 24.05
N GLU A 4 23.25 41.90 22.90
CA GLU A 4 24.14 41.37 21.88
C GLU A 4 25.62 41.55 22.24
N SER A 5 26.42 40.56 21.81
CA SER A 5 27.60 40.67 20.95
C SER A 5 28.76 41.64 21.22
N VAL A 6 29.92 41.15 20.73
CA VAL A 6 31.12 41.82 20.22
C VAL A 6 32.32 41.82 21.18
N LEU A 7 33.37 41.05 20.84
CA LEU A 7 34.70 41.59 20.51
C LEU A 7 35.69 40.49 20.04
N SER A 8 36.08 40.66 18.78
CA SER A 8 37.32 40.24 18.10
C SER A 8 38.59 40.27 18.98
N LEU A 9 39.53 39.32 18.78
CA LEU A 9 40.90 39.58 18.29
C LEU A 9 41.84 38.34 18.38
N LYS A 10 42.37 37.96 17.20
CA LYS A 10 43.73 37.44 16.90
C LYS A 10 44.57 36.80 18.01
N VAL A 11 44.94 35.52 17.81
CA VAL A 11 46.24 34.98 18.26
C VAL A 11 46.94 34.29 17.09
N LYS A 12 47.84 35.05 16.45
CA LYS A 12 48.95 34.52 15.65
C LYS A 12 50.13 34.35 16.59
N TYR A 13 50.68 33.14 16.74
CA TYR A 13 52.11 32.93 17.08
C TYR A 13 52.54 31.64 16.39
N VAL A 14 53.25 31.74 15.26
CA VAL A 14 54.72 31.65 15.19
C VAL A 14 55.18 30.22 15.50
N TRP A 15 55.45 29.44 14.45
CA TRP A 15 56.65 28.59 14.42
C TRP A 15 57.30 28.75 13.05
N GLN A 16 58.49 29.30 13.13
CA GLN A 16 59.33 29.84 12.10
C GLN A 16 60.46 28.85 11.85
N LYS A 17 60.95 28.81 10.60
CA LYS A 17 62.16 28.15 10.10
C LYS A 17 62.08 26.64 9.91
N TRP A 18 62.28 26.20 8.68
CA TRP A 18 63.46 25.39 8.32
C TRP A 18 63.82 25.70 6.86
N GLN A 19 64.95 26.37 6.68
CA GLN A 19 65.65 26.59 5.41
C GLN A 19 66.82 25.60 5.34
N MET A 20 67.28 25.36 4.12
CA MET A 20 68.47 24.57 3.69
C MET A 20 68.20 23.07 3.58
N GLY A 21 68.59 22.35 2.52
CA GLY A 21 69.52 22.57 1.41
C GLY A 21 69.90 21.18 0.88
N ALA A 22 70.13 21.05 -0.42
CA ALA A 22 70.32 19.80 -1.18
C ALA A 22 71.63 19.03 -0.89
N ILE A 23 71.82 17.88 -1.60
CA ILE A 23 73.06 17.13 -1.94
C ILE A 23 73.21 15.76 -1.19
N VAL A 24 72.89 14.59 -1.79
CA VAL A 24 73.64 13.70 -2.74
C VAL A 24 74.29 12.49 -2.04
N VAL A 25 73.90 11.28 -2.49
CA VAL A 25 74.69 10.02 -2.69
C VAL A 25 75.34 9.33 -1.47
N ALA A 26 74.98 8.06 -1.24
CA ALA A 26 75.87 6.88 -1.35
C ALA A 26 75.37 5.64 -0.58
N CYS A 27 75.40 4.49 -1.28
CA CYS A 27 75.72 3.15 -0.82
C CYS A 27 75.12 2.57 0.49
N ALA A 28 74.14 1.69 0.27
CA ALA A 28 74.22 0.26 0.57
C ALA A 28 74.72 -0.18 1.97
N LEU A 29 73.77 -0.59 2.83
CA LEU A 29 73.92 -1.79 3.65
C LEU A 29 72.60 -2.58 3.70
N LEU A 30 72.73 -3.86 3.37
CA LEU A 30 71.72 -4.89 3.30
C LEU A 30 71.19 -5.30 4.68
N LEU A 31 69.86 -5.31 4.82
CA LEU A 31 69.14 -6.50 5.29
C LEU A 31 67.88 -6.65 4.42
N PRO A 32 67.62 -7.80 3.77
CA PRO A 32 66.29 -8.05 3.23
C PRO A 32 65.38 -8.37 4.41
N VAL A 33 64.69 -7.34 4.94
CA VAL A 33 63.43 -7.57 5.65
C VAL A 33 62.52 -8.22 4.61
N GLN A 34 62.23 -9.51 4.81
CA GLN A 34 61.39 -10.28 3.92
C GLN A 34 60.10 -9.51 3.65
N ALA A 35 59.77 -9.38 2.36
CA ALA A 35 58.55 -8.79 1.87
C ALA A 35 57.35 -9.68 2.23
N VAL A 36 56.86 -9.61 3.47
CA VAL A 36 55.57 -10.19 3.88
C VAL A 36 54.47 -9.15 3.71
N LYS A 37 54.39 -8.47 2.57
CA LYS A 37 53.32 -7.48 2.28
C LYS A 37 53.06 -7.36 0.79
N ALA A 38 52.43 -8.36 0.19
CA ALA A 38 51.85 -8.18 -1.16
C ALA A 38 50.63 -9.08 -1.46
N GLN A 39 50.53 -10.28 -0.87
CA GLN A 39 49.42 -11.20 -1.20
C GLN A 39 48.15 -10.97 -0.37
N ASN A 40 48.24 -10.44 0.85
CA ASN A 40 47.10 -10.29 1.77
C ASN A 40 46.14 -9.12 1.40
N ASN A 41 46.55 -8.20 0.53
CA ASN A 41 45.72 -7.02 0.19
C ASN A 41 44.69 -7.27 -0.93
N LYS A 42 44.91 -8.26 -1.80
CA LYS A 42 44.00 -8.55 -2.93
C LYS A 42 42.80 -9.40 -2.49
N GLU A 43 43.03 -10.47 -1.73
CA GLU A 43 41.95 -11.31 -1.18
C GLU A 43 41.03 -10.53 -0.22
N VAL A 44 41.60 -9.65 0.62
CA VAL A 44 40.81 -8.80 1.53
C VAL A 44 39.98 -7.76 0.76
N GLN A 45 40.51 -7.21 -0.34
CA GLN A 45 39.75 -6.29 -1.21
C GLN A 45 38.66 -7.01 -2.00
N ASP A 46 38.90 -8.23 -2.47
CA ASP A 46 37.92 -9.00 -3.24
C ASP A 46 36.79 -9.49 -2.35
N THR A 47 37.08 -9.90 -1.11
CA THR A 47 36.07 -10.26 -0.11
C THR A 47 35.22 -9.04 0.30
N ALA A 48 35.84 -7.86 0.46
CA ALA A 48 35.11 -6.62 0.78
C ALA A 48 34.20 -6.16 -0.37
N ARG A 49 34.67 -6.26 -1.64
CA ARG A 49 33.87 -5.96 -2.83
C ARG A 49 32.70 -6.93 -2.98
N GLN A 50 32.94 -8.22 -2.75
CA GLN A 50 31.92 -9.26 -2.79
C GLN A 50 30.87 -9.07 -1.68
N ALA A 51 31.29 -8.76 -0.46
CA ALA A 51 30.38 -8.46 0.65
C ALA A 51 29.51 -7.22 0.35
N THR A 52 30.11 -6.17 -0.24
CA THR A 52 29.38 -4.96 -0.63
C THR A 52 28.35 -5.24 -1.74
N GLN A 53 28.70 -6.05 -2.73
CA GLN A 53 27.80 -6.46 -3.82
C GLN A 53 26.67 -7.37 -3.35
N ALA A 54 26.96 -8.30 -2.44
CA ALA A 54 25.94 -9.17 -1.84
C ALA A 54 24.94 -8.35 -1.00
N GLN A 55 25.44 -7.38 -0.24
CA GLN A 55 24.62 -6.47 0.54
C GLN A 55 23.76 -5.56 -0.36
N GLN A 56 24.30 -5.02 -1.46
CA GLN A 56 23.54 -4.25 -2.44
C GLN A 56 22.41 -5.06 -3.10
N LYS A 57 22.68 -6.32 -3.45
CA LYS A 57 21.67 -7.23 -4.00
C LYS A 57 20.57 -7.52 -2.98
N ALA A 58 20.92 -7.75 -1.71
CA ALA A 58 19.94 -7.96 -0.65
C ALA A 58 19.01 -6.74 -0.47
N TYR A 59 19.55 -5.53 -0.50
CA TYR A 59 18.73 -4.30 -0.45
C TYR A 59 17.82 -4.13 -1.68
N GLN A 60 18.31 -4.44 -2.88
CA GLN A 60 17.48 -4.42 -4.09
C GLN A 60 16.32 -5.42 -4.01
N GLN A 61 16.58 -6.60 -3.47
CA GLN A 61 15.58 -7.65 -3.30
C GLN A 61 14.51 -7.28 -2.27
N LEU A 62 14.89 -6.58 -1.20
CA LEU A 62 13.95 -6.02 -0.22
C LEU A 62 13.07 -4.93 -0.83
N ASN A 63 13.64 -3.98 -1.57
CA ASN A 63 12.88 -2.92 -2.22
C ASN A 63 11.87 -3.48 -3.24
N GLN A 64 12.28 -4.48 -4.02
CA GLN A 64 11.41 -5.14 -4.99
C GLN A 64 10.26 -5.87 -4.29
N PHE A 65 10.51 -6.52 -3.15
CA PHE A 65 9.46 -7.13 -2.33
C PHE A 65 8.51 -6.07 -1.74
N GLU A 66 9.04 -4.96 -1.23
CA GLU A 66 8.24 -3.85 -0.70
C GLU A 66 7.35 -3.23 -1.79
N GLU A 67 7.86 -3.03 -3.01
CA GLU A 67 7.07 -2.57 -4.15
C GLU A 67 5.97 -3.56 -4.53
N GLN A 68 6.27 -4.86 -4.51
CA GLN A 68 5.27 -5.91 -4.77
C GLN A 68 4.18 -5.93 -3.70
N VAL A 69 4.55 -5.81 -2.42
CA VAL A 69 3.57 -5.73 -1.31
C VAL A 69 2.73 -4.46 -1.44
N ARG A 70 3.34 -3.32 -1.77
CA ARG A 70 2.62 -2.04 -1.95
C ARG A 70 1.69 -2.06 -3.16
N SER A 71 2.13 -2.64 -4.28
CA SER A 71 1.30 -2.86 -5.46
C SER A 71 0.16 -3.84 -5.20
N SER A 72 0.37 -4.86 -4.37
CA SER A 72 -0.69 -5.78 -3.94
C SER A 72 -1.65 -5.17 -2.91
N ALA A 73 -1.21 -4.17 -2.14
CA ALA A 73 -2.06 -3.42 -1.22
C ALA A 73 -2.87 -2.33 -1.94
N ASP A 74 -2.40 -1.87 -3.11
CA ASP A 74 -3.14 -1.00 -4.04
C ASP A 74 -4.21 -1.77 -4.83
N LEU A 75 -4.16 -3.11 -4.82
CA LEU A 75 -5.33 -3.96 -5.09
C LEU A 75 -6.25 -3.90 -3.87
N GLU A 76 -6.82 -2.73 -3.61
CA GLU A 76 -7.87 -2.52 -2.63
C GLU A 76 -9.06 -3.42 -3.02
N VAL A 77 -9.59 -4.19 -2.07
CA VAL A 77 -10.82 -4.96 -2.31
C VAL A 77 -11.96 -3.96 -2.38
N ASP A 78 -12.39 -3.60 -3.60
CA ASP A 78 -13.38 -2.54 -3.84
C ASP A 78 -14.71 -2.77 -3.12
N GLY A 79 -15.07 -4.04 -2.88
CA GLY A 79 -16.18 -4.41 -2.00
C GLY A 79 -16.23 -5.90 -1.67
N LEU A 80 -17.03 -6.24 -0.65
CA LEU A 80 -17.24 -7.59 -0.16
C LEU A 80 -18.71 -7.99 -0.33
N ILE A 81 -18.99 -9.19 -0.85
CA ILE A 81 -20.34 -9.75 -0.89
C ILE A 81 -20.38 -10.95 0.06
N VAL A 82 -21.30 -10.94 1.02
CA VAL A 82 -21.47 -11.99 2.03
C VAL A 82 -22.77 -12.74 1.76
N ASP A 83 -22.66 -14.06 1.61
CA ASP A 83 -23.78 -14.99 1.42
C ASP A 83 -24.23 -15.62 2.75
N GLU A 84 -25.42 -15.24 3.21
CA GLU A 84 -26.15 -15.89 4.31
C GLU A 84 -27.42 -16.60 3.81
N THR A 85 -27.41 -17.11 2.57
CA THR A 85 -28.50 -17.93 2.02
C THR A 85 -28.42 -19.39 2.46
N ILE A 86 -29.59 -20.01 2.56
CA ILE A 86 -29.76 -21.35 3.14
C ILE A 86 -30.46 -22.27 2.15
N THR A 87 -31.62 -21.88 1.61
CA THR A 87 -32.44 -22.73 0.74
C THR A 87 -31.96 -22.66 -0.71
N LYS A 88 -32.47 -23.58 -1.55
CA LYS A 88 -32.19 -23.55 -2.99
C LYS A 88 -32.65 -22.25 -3.64
N ILE A 89 -33.80 -21.71 -3.24
CA ILE A 89 -34.36 -20.46 -3.81
C ILE A 89 -33.41 -19.30 -3.51
N GLY A 90 -32.92 -19.20 -2.27
CA GLY A 90 -31.97 -18.16 -1.88
C GLY A 90 -30.61 -18.29 -2.58
N ARG A 91 -30.07 -19.50 -2.69
CA ARG A 91 -28.82 -19.75 -3.42
C ARG A 91 -28.94 -19.44 -4.90
N ASP A 92 -30.05 -19.84 -5.53
CA ASP A 92 -30.32 -19.52 -6.94
C ASP A 92 -30.39 -17.99 -7.13
N PHE A 93 -30.98 -17.24 -6.19
CA PHE A 93 -30.94 -15.77 -6.19
C PHE A 93 -29.53 -15.22 -6.05
N TYR A 94 -28.75 -15.70 -5.07
CA TYR A 94 -27.37 -15.27 -4.86
C TYR A 94 -26.53 -15.48 -6.12
N ASP A 95 -26.63 -16.66 -6.73
CA ASP A 95 -25.88 -17.01 -7.94
C ASP A 95 -26.24 -16.08 -9.11
N VAL A 96 -27.51 -15.76 -9.29
CA VAL A 96 -27.95 -14.84 -10.35
C VAL A 96 -27.48 -13.42 -10.06
N PHE A 97 -27.71 -12.94 -8.83
CA PHE A 97 -27.27 -11.62 -8.40
C PHE A 97 -25.75 -11.45 -8.59
N HIS A 98 -24.95 -12.39 -8.09
CA HIS A 98 -23.50 -12.32 -8.15
C HIS A 98 -22.97 -12.32 -9.59
N ARG A 99 -23.63 -13.03 -10.52
CA ARG A 99 -23.27 -13.00 -11.95
C ARG A 99 -23.58 -11.66 -12.62
N GLN A 100 -24.62 -10.97 -12.17
CA GLN A 100 -25.10 -9.72 -12.77
C GLN A 100 -24.49 -8.48 -12.10
N TRP A 101 -24.03 -8.63 -10.87
CA TRP A 101 -23.50 -7.53 -10.08
C TRP A 101 -22.14 -7.08 -10.59
N GLU A 102 -22.06 -5.80 -10.92
CA GLU A 102 -20.81 -5.10 -11.19
C GLU A 102 -20.80 -3.80 -10.38
N ALA A 103 -19.74 -3.60 -9.60
CA ALA A 103 -19.62 -2.42 -8.78
C ALA A 103 -19.37 -1.18 -9.65
N PRO A 104 -19.98 -0.01 -9.32
CA PRO A 104 -19.60 1.22 -9.99
C PRO A 104 -18.12 1.53 -9.71
N PRO A 105 -17.34 2.01 -10.69
CA PRO A 105 -15.90 2.24 -10.55
C PRO A 105 -15.54 3.31 -9.52
N SER A 106 -16.52 4.09 -9.07
CA SER A 106 -16.37 5.11 -8.04
C SER A 106 -16.66 4.59 -6.63
N ALA A 107 -17.28 3.42 -6.47
CA ALA A 107 -17.60 2.85 -5.17
C ALA A 107 -16.43 2.03 -4.64
N LYS A 108 -16.08 2.27 -3.37
CA LYS A 108 -15.03 1.57 -2.64
C LYS A 108 -15.51 1.25 -1.24
N ASN A 109 -14.90 0.25 -0.62
CA ASN A 109 -15.09 -0.08 0.79
C ASN A 109 -16.57 -0.33 1.17
N PHE A 110 -17.30 -1.08 0.34
CA PHE A 110 -18.68 -1.45 0.61
C PHE A 110 -18.82 -2.94 0.92
N THR A 111 -19.77 -3.29 1.77
CA THR A 111 -20.15 -4.68 2.06
C THR A 111 -21.62 -4.91 1.72
N ILE A 112 -21.89 -5.84 0.81
CA ILE A 112 -23.24 -6.30 0.48
C ILE A 112 -23.50 -7.59 1.25
N LEU A 113 -24.50 -7.59 2.12
CA LEU A 113 -24.96 -8.76 2.84
C LEU A 113 -26.26 -9.27 2.22
N ILE A 114 -26.27 -10.52 1.74
CA ILE A 114 -27.47 -11.19 1.23
C ILE A 114 -27.90 -12.21 2.27
N LYS A 115 -29.01 -11.93 2.94
CA LYS A 115 -29.53 -12.74 4.04
C LYS A 115 -30.86 -13.36 3.68
N GLU A 116 -30.99 -14.65 3.92
CA GLU A 116 -32.25 -15.36 3.71
C GLU A 116 -32.99 -15.63 5.02
N ARG A 117 -34.33 -15.48 4.99
CA ARG A 117 -35.25 -16.06 5.97
C ARG A 117 -36.15 -17.07 5.28
N PRO A 118 -36.00 -18.37 5.55
CA PRO A 118 -36.89 -19.41 5.02
C PRO A 118 -38.34 -19.13 5.47
N THR A 119 -39.28 -19.16 4.53
CA THR A 119 -40.71 -18.93 4.85
C THR A 119 -41.47 -20.25 4.92
N ARG A 120 -42.68 -20.23 5.51
CA ARG A 120 -43.58 -21.38 5.46
C ARG A 120 -44.11 -21.54 4.04
N GLY A 121 -43.97 -22.74 3.46
CA GLY A 121 -44.35 -23.03 2.07
C GLY A 121 -43.14 -23.04 1.14
N ASN A 122 -43.38 -22.87 -0.16
CA ASN A 122 -42.35 -23.01 -1.19
C ASN A 122 -41.68 -21.67 -1.54
N GLY A 123 -41.32 -20.84 -0.55
CA GLY A 123 -40.74 -19.52 -0.79
C GLY A 123 -39.65 -19.14 0.21
N ALA A 124 -38.92 -18.09 -0.10
CA ALA A 124 -37.88 -17.52 0.75
C ALA A 124 -38.02 -16.00 0.81
N LEU A 125 -37.72 -15.39 1.96
CA LEU A 125 -37.62 -13.94 2.08
C LEU A 125 -36.13 -13.56 2.02
N ILE A 126 -35.73 -12.80 1.01
CA ILE A 126 -34.36 -12.30 0.86
C ILE A 126 -34.29 -10.86 1.34
N GLN A 127 -33.26 -10.59 2.14
CA GLN A 127 -32.90 -9.28 2.65
C GLN A 127 -31.53 -8.93 2.10
N VAL A 128 -31.39 -7.75 1.49
CA VAL A 128 -30.11 -7.26 0.96
C VAL A 128 -29.76 -5.96 1.66
N ALA A 129 -28.63 -5.98 2.36
CA ALA A 129 -28.11 -4.85 3.11
C ALA A 129 -26.78 -4.37 2.54
N LEU A 130 -26.54 -3.07 2.59
CA LEU A 130 -25.29 -2.43 2.21
C LEU A 130 -24.70 -1.73 3.43
N ASN A 131 -23.51 -2.12 3.86
CA ASN A 131 -22.86 -1.58 5.07
C ASN A 131 -23.79 -1.60 6.30
N ASP A 132 -24.44 -2.74 6.54
CA ASP A 132 -25.43 -2.96 7.59
C ASP A 132 -26.78 -2.20 7.45
N GLU A 133 -26.95 -1.38 6.40
CA GLU A 133 -28.22 -0.74 6.08
C GLU A 133 -29.08 -1.65 5.18
N LEU A 134 -30.25 -2.07 5.67
CA LEU A 134 -31.20 -2.85 4.89
C LEU A 134 -31.84 -2.01 3.77
N LEU A 135 -31.54 -2.32 2.51
CA LEU A 135 -32.07 -1.60 1.35
C LEU A 135 -33.22 -2.33 0.67
N PHE A 136 -33.17 -3.66 0.62
CA PHE A 136 -34.18 -4.47 -0.06
C PHE A 136 -34.67 -5.62 0.81
N GLU A 137 -35.97 -5.89 0.74
CA GLU A 137 -36.60 -7.07 1.30
C GLU A 137 -37.61 -7.62 0.27
N GLN A 138 -37.39 -8.84 -0.21
CA GLN A 138 -38.13 -9.41 -1.34
C GLN A 138 -38.55 -10.85 -1.06
N GLN A 139 -39.82 -11.18 -1.34
CA GLN A 139 -40.30 -12.55 -1.26
C GLN A 139 -40.09 -13.26 -2.60
N LEU A 140 -39.30 -14.34 -2.58
CA LEU A 140 -39.01 -15.16 -3.74
C LEU A 140 -39.93 -16.38 -3.82
N GLN A 141 -40.37 -16.63 -5.04
CA GLN A 141 -41.06 -17.86 -5.44
C GLN A 141 -40.05 -18.81 -6.11
N PRO A 142 -40.33 -20.13 -6.17
CA PRO A 142 -39.42 -21.13 -6.72
C PRO A 142 -39.54 -21.15 -8.25
N ARG A 143 -39.34 -19.98 -8.85
CA ARG A 143 -39.55 -19.68 -10.26
C ARG A 143 -38.36 -18.88 -10.74
N TYR A 144 -37.57 -19.49 -11.62
CA TYR A 144 -36.27 -18.95 -12.02
C TYR A 144 -36.40 -17.57 -12.70
N ASP A 145 -37.42 -17.38 -13.53
CA ASP A 145 -37.73 -16.10 -14.18
C ASP A 145 -37.98 -14.98 -13.16
N VAL A 146 -38.74 -15.27 -12.10
CA VAL A 146 -38.99 -14.32 -11.01
C VAL A 146 -37.72 -14.03 -10.22
N ILE A 147 -36.91 -15.05 -9.94
CA ILE A 147 -35.64 -14.90 -9.24
C ILE A 147 -34.69 -13.99 -10.04
N GLU A 148 -34.60 -14.19 -11.35
CA GLU A 148 -33.76 -13.38 -12.24
C GLU A 148 -34.20 -11.93 -12.33
N GLU A 149 -35.52 -11.68 -12.43
CA GLU A 149 -36.09 -10.34 -12.41
C GLU A 149 -35.75 -9.61 -11.10
N VAL A 150 -35.95 -10.27 -9.96
CA VAL A 150 -35.68 -9.68 -8.64
C VAL A 150 -34.18 -9.44 -8.45
N ALA A 151 -33.32 -10.36 -8.86
CA ALA A 151 -31.86 -10.18 -8.80
C ALA A 151 -31.41 -8.98 -9.64
N THR A 152 -31.94 -8.83 -10.86
CA THR A 152 -31.65 -7.70 -11.76
C THR A 152 -32.11 -6.37 -11.15
N TYR A 153 -33.30 -6.36 -10.57
CA TYR A 153 -33.86 -5.19 -9.87
C TYR A 153 -32.97 -4.76 -8.70
N VAL A 154 -32.58 -5.70 -7.84
CA VAL A 154 -31.72 -5.42 -6.68
C VAL A 154 -30.34 -4.94 -7.11
N ALA A 155 -29.72 -5.59 -8.11
CA ALA A 155 -28.41 -5.19 -8.62
C ALA A 155 -28.44 -3.76 -9.18
N SER A 156 -29.45 -3.43 -9.99
CA SER A 156 -29.60 -2.09 -10.54
C SER A 156 -29.81 -1.04 -9.44
N GLY A 157 -30.66 -1.33 -8.46
CA GLY A 157 -30.93 -0.42 -7.36
C GLY A 157 -29.72 -0.18 -6.44
N LEU A 158 -28.93 -1.21 -6.15
CA LEU A 158 -27.68 -1.07 -5.41
C LEU A 158 -26.64 -0.22 -6.16
N TYR A 159 -26.51 -0.41 -7.47
CA TYR A 159 -25.62 0.38 -8.30
C TYR A 159 -25.99 1.87 -8.23
N GLU A 160 -27.26 2.20 -8.42
CA GLU A 160 -27.76 3.58 -8.34
C GLU A 160 -27.57 4.18 -6.95
N TYR A 161 -27.82 3.40 -5.89
CA TYR A 161 -27.61 3.84 -4.51
C TYR A 161 -26.14 4.23 -4.27
N LEU A 162 -25.20 3.37 -4.68
CA LEU A 162 -23.76 3.62 -4.52
C LEU A 162 -23.29 4.87 -5.28
N VAL A 163 -23.72 5.03 -6.53
CA VAL A 163 -23.39 6.20 -7.35
C VAL A 163 -23.91 7.49 -6.70
N ARG A 164 -25.15 7.47 -6.20
CA ARG A 164 -25.76 8.62 -5.54
C ARG A 164 -25.03 8.97 -4.24
N ASN A 165 -24.79 7.98 -3.38
CA ASN A 165 -24.14 8.20 -2.09
C ASN A 165 -22.75 8.85 -2.27
N GLN A 166 -21.98 8.37 -3.25
CA GLN A 166 -20.67 8.93 -3.58
C GLN A 166 -20.75 10.40 -4.03
N LEU A 167 -21.72 10.74 -4.88
CA LEU A 167 -21.94 12.13 -5.30
C LEU A 167 -22.25 13.03 -4.09
N GLN A 168 -23.02 12.54 -3.12
CA GLN A 168 -23.34 13.34 -1.94
C GLN A 168 -22.13 13.60 -1.06
N GLN A 169 -21.28 12.59 -0.85
CA GLN A 169 -20.04 12.74 -0.08
C GLN A 169 -19.08 13.75 -0.74
N GLN A 170 -18.99 13.77 -2.07
CA GLN A 170 -18.17 14.75 -2.79
C GLN A 170 -18.66 16.19 -2.60
N LEU A 171 -19.98 16.42 -2.74
CA LEU A 171 -20.57 17.75 -2.57
C LEU A 171 -20.43 18.26 -1.13
N GLU A 172 -20.56 17.39 -0.13
CA GLU A 172 -20.34 17.73 1.27
C GLU A 172 -18.88 18.09 1.55
N ALA A 173 -17.93 17.34 1.00
CA ALA A 173 -16.50 17.61 1.14
C ALA A 173 -16.10 18.96 0.52
N GLU A 174 -16.64 19.30 -0.66
CA GLU A 174 -16.43 20.61 -1.31
C GLU A 174 -17.06 21.77 -0.53
N GLY A 175 -18.28 21.57 -0.03
CA GLY A 175 -18.97 22.54 0.80
C GLY A 175 -18.23 22.83 2.11
N ASN A 176 -17.65 21.81 2.75
CA ASN A 176 -16.87 21.97 3.96
C ASN A 176 -15.55 22.71 3.72
N LYS A 177 -14.80 22.35 2.67
CA LYS A 177 -13.57 23.08 2.29
C LYS A 177 -13.82 24.56 2.05
N SER A 178 -14.96 24.91 1.44
CA SER A 178 -15.34 26.31 1.18
C SER A 178 -15.62 27.12 2.46
N ARG A 179 -15.99 26.47 3.57
CA ARG A 179 -16.23 27.16 4.86
C ARG A 179 -14.96 27.42 5.66
N GLU A 180 -13.92 26.61 5.46
CA GLU A 180 -12.64 26.72 6.18
C GLU A 180 -11.71 27.82 5.64
N VAL A 181 -12.00 28.37 4.46
CA VAL A 181 -11.21 29.42 3.79
C VAL A 181 -11.65 30.85 4.13
N PHE A 182 -12.52 31.05 5.12
CA PHE A 182 -12.99 32.37 5.57
C PHE A 182 -12.66 32.66 7.04
#